data_AF-A0A934V1I9-F1
#
_entry.id   AF-A0A934V1I9-F1
#
_cell.length_a   1.000
_cell.length_b   1.000
_cell.length_c   1.000
_cell.angle_alpha   90.00
_cell.angle_beta   90.00
_cell.angle_gamma   90.00
#
_symmetry.space_group_name_H-M   'P 1'
#
loop_
_entity.id
_entity.type
_entity.pdbx_description
1 polymer ?
#
loop_
_entity_poly.entity_id
_entity_poly.type
_entity_poly.pdbx_seq_one_letter_code
_entity_poly.pdbx_strand_id
1 'polypeptide(L)'
;MHFSGLHQLLSRRTLLWTAVLFGLCAVYLGVLVYEQHRAEQRLSRMRDSDPATYLDTIRGRESFAEFMRDVAEIRGYRTWRPRVPEFLAGRWALFRAEQRVGPEFVPAPCHPSVLFEDGGVHVYAGSERRYGARYRIQDGDVMVELDGKSALRVHVVGLERRIRNLSLELPEDGLRYAYRCG
;
A
#
# COMPACT_ATOMS: atom_id res chain seq x y z
N MET A 1 27.81 62.22 18.89
CA MET A 1 27.02 61.23 19.65
C MET A 1 25.56 61.37 19.25
N HIS A 2 24.98 60.40 18.52
CA HIS A 2 23.54 60.05 18.48
C HIS A 2 23.23 59.17 17.25
N PHE A 3 23.56 57.88 17.31
CA PHE A 3 23.07 56.88 16.33
C PHE A 3 22.62 55.55 16.98
N SER A 4 22.52 55.50 18.33
CA SER A 4 22.19 54.25 19.06
C SER A 4 20.69 54.02 19.30
N GLY A 5 19.83 55.04 19.14
CA GLY A 5 18.40 54.93 19.47
C GLY A 5 17.54 54.23 18.40
N LEU A 6 17.89 54.36 17.11
CA LEU A 6 17.09 53.83 16.00
C LEU A 6 17.22 52.30 15.86
N HIS A 7 18.40 51.73 16.10
CA HIS A 7 18.62 50.28 16.07
C HIS A 7 17.86 49.53 17.19
N GLN A 8 17.71 50.14 18.37
CA GLN A 8 16.97 49.52 19.49
C GLN A 8 15.45 49.47 19.26
N LEU A 9 14.87 50.48 18.61
CA LEU A 9 13.43 50.51 18.29
C LEU A 9 13.07 49.55 17.16
N LEU A 10 13.92 49.45 16.13
CA LEU A 10 13.79 48.45 15.06
C LEU A 10 13.92 47.03 15.61
N SER A 11 14.88 46.79 16.52
CA SER A 11 15.10 45.51 17.21
C SER A 11 13.91 45.08 18.08
N ARG A 12 13.27 46.01 18.82
CA ARG A 12 12.09 45.68 19.64
C ARG A 12 10.87 45.35 18.79
N ARG A 13 10.67 46.08 17.68
CA ARG A 13 9.59 45.79 16.73
C ARG A 13 9.79 44.44 16.05
N THR A 14 10.99 44.11 15.63
CA THR A 14 11.27 42.78 15.04
C THR A 14 11.09 41.66 16.06
N LEU A 15 11.48 41.85 17.32
CA LEU A 15 11.23 40.89 18.41
C LEU A 15 9.73 40.67 18.69
N LEU A 16 8.93 41.73 18.61
CA LEU A 16 7.49 41.65 18.82
C LEU A 16 6.81 40.89 17.67
N TRP A 17 7.21 41.16 16.43
CA TRP A 17 6.71 40.43 15.25
C TRP A 17 7.14 38.96 15.24
N THR A 18 8.39 38.65 15.63
CA THR A 18 8.82 37.24 15.73
C THR A 18 8.08 36.51 16.84
N ALA A 19 7.83 37.13 18.00
CA ALA A 19 7.04 36.53 19.07
C ALA A 19 5.59 36.26 18.63
N VAL A 20 4.97 37.19 17.91
CA VAL A 20 3.62 36.99 17.34
C VAL A 20 3.61 35.88 16.30
N LEU A 21 4.60 35.84 15.40
CA LEU A 21 4.72 34.78 14.40
C LEU A 21 4.90 33.41 15.07
N PHE A 22 5.73 33.32 16.10
CA PHE A 22 5.97 32.09 16.85
C PHE A 22 4.70 31.63 17.58
N GLY A 23 3.96 32.57 18.18
CA GLY A 23 2.66 32.29 18.79
C GLY A 23 1.64 31.75 17.79
N LEU A 24 1.56 32.35 16.60
CA LEU A 24 0.68 31.87 15.52
C LEU A 24 1.10 30.47 15.03
N CYS A 25 2.40 30.22 14.86
CA CYS A 25 2.91 28.89 14.53
C CYS A 25 2.55 27.85 15.59
N ALA A 26 2.69 28.20 16.88
CA ALA A 26 2.34 27.30 17.99
C ALA A 26 0.83 26.97 18.01
N VAL A 27 -0.03 27.97 17.80
CA VAL A 27 -1.49 27.76 17.71
C VAL A 27 -1.83 26.89 16.49
N TYR A 28 -1.24 27.18 15.33
CA TYR A 28 -1.45 26.39 14.12
C TYR A 28 -1.03 24.93 14.30
N LEU A 29 0.14 24.68 14.87
CA LEU A 29 0.60 23.32 15.20
C LEU A 29 -0.34 22.64 16.20
N GLY A 30 -0.82 23.36 17.21
CA GLY A 30 -1.79 22.84 18.17
C GLY A 30 -3.10 22.40 17.51
N VAL A 31 -3.64 23.20 16.58
CA VAL A 31 -4.83 22.84 15.79
C VAL A 31 -4.54 21.61 14.92
N LEU A 32 -3.37 21.56 14.29
CA LEU A 32 -2.99 20.46 13.41
C LEU A 32 -2.89 19.12 14.17
N VAL A 33 -2.29 19.13 15.36
CA VAL A 33 -2.21 17.95 16.24
C VAL A 33 -3.60 17.52 16.73
N TYR A 34 -4.48 18.47 17.06
CA TYR A 34 -5.85 18.16 17.47
C TYR A 34 -6.65 17.48 16.35
N GLU A 35 -6.57 18.01 15.13
CA GLU A 35 -7.22 17.42 13.95
C GLU A 35 -6.65 16.03 13.62
N GLN A 36 -5.34 15.84 13.72
CA GLN A 36 -4.70 14.52 13.57
C GLN A 36 -5.26 13.52 14.57
N HIS A 37 -5.32 13.89 15.86
CA HIS A 37 -5.83 12.98 16.89
C HIS A 37 -7.31 12.63 16.68
N ARG A 38 -8.13 13.60 16.24
CA ARG A 38 -9.53 13.35 15.87
C ARG A 38 -9.66 12.40 14.68
N ALA A 39 -8.79 12.55 13.69
CA ALA A 39 -8.76 11.68 12.52
C ALA A 39 -8.38 10.24 12.90
N GLU A 40 -7.36 10.06 13.74
CA GLU A 40 -6.93 8.76 14.28
C GLU A 40 -8.05 8.08 15.07
N GLN A 41 -8.71 8.80 15.97
CA GLN A 41 -9.84 8.27 16.74
C GLN A 41 -11.02 7.86 15.85
N ARG A 42 -11.24 8.57 14.73
CA ARG A 42 -12.30 8.22 13.77
C ARG A 42 -11.90 6.97 12.99
N LEU A 43 -10.64 6.86 12.57
CA LEU A 43 -10.10 5.67 11.89
C LEU A 43 -10.17 4.43 12.77
N SER A 44 -9.75 4.53 14.04
CA SER A 44 -9.87 3.43 15.01
C SER A 44 -11.31 2.98 15.18
N ARG A 45 -12.27 3.92 15.29
CA ARG A 45 -13.69 3.55 15.35
C ARG A 45 -14.20 2.88 14.08
N MET A 46 -13.78 3.37 12.91
CA MET A 46 -14.15 2.77 11.62
C MET A 46 -13.62 1.34 11.49
N ARG A 47 -12.41 1.05 11.98
CA ARG A 47 -11.84 -0.30 11.97
C ARG A 47 -12.78 -1.33 12.60
N ASP A 48 -13.46 -0.96 13.69
CA ASP A 48 -14.36 -1.85 14.43
C ASP A 48 -15.79 -1.85 13.86
N SER A 49 -16.30 -0.68 13.45
CA SER A 49 -17.70 -0.53 13.04
C SER A 49 -17.95 -0.84 11.55
N ASP A 50 -17.00 -0.49 10.69
CA ASP A 50 -17.07 -0.69 9.23
C ASP A 50 -15.65 -0.94 8.67
N PRO A 51 -15.16 -2.18 8.83
CA PRO A 51 -13.81 -2.55 8.40
C PRO A 51 -13.62 -2.43 6.88
N ALA A 52 -14.69 -2.48 6.07
CA ALA A 52 -14.57 -2.33 4.62
C ALA A 52 -14.21 -0.89 4.26
N THR A 53 -14.97 0.08 4.78
CA THR A 53 -14.70 1.50 4.59
C THR A 53 -13.34 1.91 5.18
N TYR A 54 -12.95 1.32 6.31
CA TYR A 54 -11.62 1.52 6.89
C TYR A 54 -10.50 1.12 5.92
N LEU A 55 -10.57 -0.11 5.38
CA LEU A 55 -9.56 -0.63 4.45
C LEU A 55 -9.46 0.21 3.16
N ASP A 56 -10.58 0.68 2.63
CA ASP A 56 -10.59 1.59 1.48
C ASP A 56 -9.98 2.97 1.80
N THR A 57 -10.16 3.43 3.04
CA THR A 57 -9.61 4.72 3.50
C THR A 57 -8.09 4.64 3.68
N ILE A 58 -7.57 3.60 4.34
CA ILE A 58 -6.12 3.47 4.58
C ILE A 58 -5.37 3.14 3.29
N ARG A 59 -6.01 2.43 2.34
CA ARG A 59 -5.42 2.10 1.03
C ARG A 59 -4.92 3.34 0.27
N GLY A 60 -5.47 4.53 0.54
CA GLY A 60 -5.01 5.77 -0.09
C GLY A 60 -4.35 6.80 0.80
N ARG A 61 -4.10 6.46 2.07
CA ARG A 61 -3.45 7.36 3.04
C ARG A 61 -2.15 6.82 3.58
N GLU A 62 -2.04 5.50 3.71
CA GLU A 62 -0.93 4.82 4.38
C GLU A 62 -0.03 4.10 3.40
N SER A 63 1.10 3.60 3.89
CA SER A 63 1.96 2.74 3.08
C SER A 63 1.25 1.45 2.70
N PHE A 64 1.55 0.90 1.52
CA PHE A 64 0.94 -0.37 1.09
C PHE A 64 1.25 -1.53 2.06
N ALA A 65 2.37 -1.45 2.78
CA ALA A 65 2.74 -2.40 3.82
C ALA A 65 1.78 -2.35 5.03
N GLU A 66 1.37 -1.16 5.49
CA GLU A 66 0.39 -1.00 6.56
C GLU A 66 -0.99 -1.50 6.14
N PHE A 67 -1.41 -1.19 4.91
CA PHE A 67 -2.62 -1.76 4.32
C PHE A 67 -2.60 -3.29 4.33
N MET A 68 -1.50 -3.93 3.89
CA MET A 68 -1.36 -5.39 3.88
C MET A 68 -1.44 -6.00 5.28
N ARG A 69 -0.82 -5.36 6.28
CA ARG A 69 -0.89 -5.79 7.68
C ARG A 69 -2.34 -5.76 8.21
N ASP A 70 -3.05 -4.68 7.95
CA ASP A 70 -4.42 -4.50 8.43
C ASP A 70 -5.41 -5.41 7.69
N VAL A 71 -5.22 -5.62 6.38
CA VAL A 71 -5.97 -6.65 5.64
C VAL A 71 -5.71 -8.04 6.22
N ALA A 72 -4.46 -8.35 6.57
CA ALA A 72 -4.11 -9.64 7.15
C ALA A 72 -4.85 -9.92 8.46
N GLU A 73 -4.98 -8.91 9.29
CA GLU A 73 -5.66 -9.00 10.58
C GLU A 73 -7.19 -9.02 10.42
N ILE A 74 -7.75 -8.01 9.76
CA ILE A 74 -9.20 -7.78 9.67
C ILE A 74 -9.88 -8.87 8.82
N ARG A 75 -9.26 -9.29 7.72
CA ARG A 75 -9.81 -10.32 6.83
C ARG A 75 -9.30 -11.73 7.18
N GLY A 76 -8.47 -11.86 8.21
CA GLY A 76 -8.01 -13.15 8.74
C GLY A 76 -7.01 -13.90 7.86
N TYR A 77 -6.21 -13.18 7.06
CA TYR A 77 -5.11 -13.74 6.27
C TYR A 77 -3.81 -13.96 7.05
N ARG A 78 -3.78 -13.73 8.37
CA ARG A 78 -2.69 -14.22 9.24
C ARG A 78 -2.57 -15.75 9.21
N THR A 79 -3.65 -16.44 8.88
CA THR A 79 -3.72 -17.90 8.67
C THR A 79 -4.07 -18.23 7.21
N TRP A 80 -3.82 -19.46 6.78
CA TRP A 80 -4.14 -19.92 5.42
C TRP A 80 -5.64 -19.90 5.11
N ARG A 81 -6.05 -19.07 4.15
CA ARG A 81 -7.43 -18.92 3.69
C ARG A 81 -7.59 -19.40 2.24
N PRO A 82 -8.71 -20.04 1.87
CA PRO A 82 -8.96 -20.47 0.51
C PRO A 82 -9.45 -19.34 -0.41
N ARG A 83 -9.73 -18.14 0.11
CA ARG A 83 -10.24 -17.01 -0.70
C ARG A 83 -9.07 -16.12 -1.13
N VAL A 84 -8.97 -15.79 -2.42
CA VAL A 84 -7.99 -14.83 -2.94
C VAL A 84 -8.18 -13.44 -2.30
N PRO A 85 -7.11 -12.74 -1.85
CA PRO A 85 -7.23 -11.34 -1.43
C PRO A 85 -7.74 -10.46 -2.57
N GLU A 86 -8.73 -9.60 -2.30
CA GLU A 86 -9.41 -8.78 -3.32
C GLU A 86 -8.44 -7.92 -4.15
N PHE A 87 -7.36 -7.44 -3.53
CA PHE A 87 -6.35 -6.64 -4.22
C PHE A 87 -5.51 -7.47 -5.22
N LEU A 88 -5.32 -8.77 -4.95
CA LEU A 88 -4.55 -9.69 -5.78
C LEU A 88 -5.41 -10.32 -6.90
N ALA A 89 -6.72 -10.42 -6.67
CA ALA A 89 -7.66 -11.02 -7.60
C ALA A 89 -7.60 -10.38 -9.00
N GLY A 90 -7.65 -11.24 -10.02
CA GLY A 90 -7.61 -10.85 -11.42
C GLY A 90 -6.44 -11.44 -12.20
N ARG A 91 -6.33 -11.02 -13.47
CA ARG A 91 -5.33 -11.50 -14.42
C ARG A 91 -4.13 -10.56 -14.47
N TRP A 92 -2.93 -11.13 -14.49
CA TRP A 92 -1.66 -10.42 -14.50
C TRP A 92 -0.76 -10.98 -15.60
N ALA A 93 -0.26 -10.11 -16.48
CA ALA A 93 0.69 -10.46 -17.53
C ALA A 93 2.08 -10.68 -16.92
N LEU A 94 2.76 -11.76 -17.31
CA LEU A 94 4.05 -12.18 -16.76
C LEU A 94 5.21 -11.77 -17.67
N PHE A 95 6.22 -11.15 -17.08
CA PHE A 95 7.46 -10.73 -17.73
C PHE A 95 8.68 -11.33 -17.01
N ARG A 96 9.75 -11.59 -17.77
CA ARG A 96 11.02 -12.10 -17.21
C ARG A 96 11.87 -11.01 -16.54
N ALA A 97 11.64 -9.75 -16.88
CA ALA A 97 12.35 -8.61 -16.34
C ALA A 97 11.35 -7.53 -15.92
N GLU A 98 11.70 -6.80 -14.85
CA GLU A 98 10.90 -5.67 -14.38
C GLU A 98 10.83 -4.60 -15.47
N GLN A 99 9.61 -4.19 -15.81
CA GLN A 99 9.33 -3.11 -16.72
C GLN A 99 9.29 -1.79 -15.94
N ARG A 100 9.95 -0.75 -16.47
CA ARG A 100 9.82 0.62 -15.96
C ARG A 100 8.51 1.19 -16.47
N VAL A 101 7.49 1.14 -15.62
CA VAL A 101 6.13 1.48 -16.01
C VAL A 101 5.56 2.60 -15.15
N GLY A 102 4.78 3.48 -15.77
CA GLY A 102 3.99 4.47 -15.06
C GLY A 102 2.75 3.86 -14.40
N PRO A 103 2.00 4.66 -13.62
CA PRO A 103 0.82 4.20 -12.88
C PRO A 103 -0.32 3.64 -13.75
N GLU A 104 -0.40 4.03 -15.03
CA GLU A 104 -1.45 3.63 -15.97
C GLU A 104 -1.00 2.61 -17.02
N PHE A 105 0.13 1.94 -16.78
CA PHE A 105 0.62 0.95 -17.74
C PHE A 105 -0.29 -0.27 -17.80
N VAL A 106 -0.78 -0.56 -19.01
CA VAL A 106 -1.49 -1.79 -19.35
C VAL A 106 -0.67 -2.55 -20.39
N PRO A 107 -0.30 -3.82 -20.14
CA PRO A 107 0.52 -4.59 -21.07
C PRO A 107 -0.23 -4.91 -22.36
N ALA A 108 0.38 -4.62 -23.52
CA ALA A 108 -0.23 -4.80 -24.85
C ALA A 108 -0.42 -6.29 -25.25
N PRO A 109 0.38 -7.24 -24.75
CA PRO A 109 -0.03 -8.63 -24.63
C PRO A 109 -0.25 -9.02 -23.15
N CYS A 110 -1.41 -9.60 -22.85
CA CYS A 110 -1.68 -10.23 -21.54
C CYS A 110 -1.32 -11.73 -21.52
N HIS A 111 -0.42 -12.16 -22.41
CA HIS A 111 0.13 -13.50 -22.43
C HIS A 111 1.66 -13.47 -22.54
N PRO A 112 2.39 -14.29 -21.77
CA PRO A 112 1.89 -15.22 -20.75
C PRO A 112 1.25 -14.50 -19.55
N SER A 113 0.33 -15.15 -18.83
CA SER A 113 -0.34 -14.55 -17.65
C SER A 113 -0.55 -15.52 -16.49
N VAL A 114 -0.79 -14.96 -15.32
CA VAL A 114 -1.32 -15.65 -14.15
C VAL A 114 -2.67 -15.04 -13.76
N LEU A 115 -3.63 -15.86 -13.38
CA LEU A 115 -4.94 -15.46 -12.91
C LEU A 115 -5.14 -15.99 -11.49
N PHE A 116 -5.50 -15.08 -10.58
CA PHE A 116 -5.87 -15.40 -9.20
C PHE A 116 -7.39 -15.23 -9.06
N GLU A 117 -8.10 -16.32 -8.86
CA GLU A 117 -9.56 -16.37 -8.81
C GLU A 117 -10.02 -17.58 -7.97
N ASP A 118 -11.13 -17.43 -7.25
CA ASP A 118 -11.88 -18.53 -6.61
C ASP A 118 -11.05 -19.59 -5.87
N GLY A 119 -10.02 -19.15 -5.14
CA GLY A 119 -9.17 -20.06 -4.39
C GLY A 119 -8.24 -20.91 -5.25
N GLY A 120 -7.91 -20.42 -6.45
CA GLY A 120 -6.99 -21.05 -7.37
C GLY A 120 -6.02 -20.08 -8.01
N VAL A 121 -4.96 -20.65 -8.55
CA VAL A 121 -3.97 -19.96 -9.40
C VAL A 121 -3.96 -20.66 -10.75
N HIS A 122 -4.20 -19.89 -11.81
CA HIS A 122 -4.16 -20.37 -13.18
C HIS A 122 -2.99 -19.71 -13.90
N VAL A 123 -2.08 -20.52 -14.45
CA VAL A 123 -0.92 -20.04 -15.19
C VAL A 123 -1.12 -20.35 -16.68
N TYR A 124 -1.13 -19.30 -17.50
CA TYR A 124 -1.28 -19.34 -18.95
C TYR A 124 0.06 -19.02 -19.61
N ALA A 125 0.98 -20.00 -19.63
CA ALA A 125 2.32 -19.85 -20.18
C ALA A 125 2.73 -21.10 -20.96
N GLY A 126 2.51 -21.10 -22.28
CA GLY A 126 2.77 -22.25 -23.15
C GLY A 126 1.75 -23.39 -22.99
N SER A 127 1.50 -23.83 -21.76
CA SER A 127 0.43 -24.74 -21.35
C SER A 127 -0.40 -24.11 -20.22
N GLU A 128 -1.69 -24.44 -20.17
CA GLU A 128 -2.56 -24.03 -19.06
C GLU A 128 -2.35 -24.96 -17.87
N ARG A 129 -1.99 -24.38 -16.72
CA ARG A 129 -1.81 -25.08 -15.44
C ARG A 129 -2.74 -24.46 -14.41
N ARG A 130 -3.49 -25.29 -13.70
CA ARG A 130 -4.43 -24.86 -12.65
C ARG A 130 -4.04 -25.52 -11.32
N TYR A 131 -3.96 -24.70 -10.28
CA TYR A 131 -3.63 -25.13 -8.92
C TYR A 131 -4.75 -24.69 -7.98
N GLY A 132 -5.14 -25.54 -7.04
CA GLY A 132 -5.85 -25.11 -5.84
C GLY A 132 -4.91 -24.28 -4.98
N ALA A 133 -5.40 -23.19 -4.41
CA ALA A 133 -4.57 -22.20 -3.74
C ALA A 133 -5.13 -21.80 -2.37
N ARG A 134 -4.22 -21.67 -1.40
CA ARG A 134 -4.51 -21.01 -0.12
C ARG A 134 -3.58 -19.82 0.04
N TYR A 135 -4.08 -18.76 0.65
CA TYR A 135 -3.40 -17.48 0.77
C TYR A 135 -3.17 -17.15 2.24
N ARG A 136 -2.00 -16.60 2.53
CA ARG A 136 -1.64 -16.04 3.83
C ARG A 136 -0.81 -14.79 3.58
N ILE A 137 -1.01 -13.74 4.37
CA ILE A 137 -0.17 -12.55 4.31
C ILE A 137 0.83 -12.64 5.45
N GLN A 138 2.13 -12.57 5.11
CA GLN A 138 3.23 -12.63 6.06
C GLN A 138 4.31 -11.63 5.66
N ASP A 139 4.78 -10.82 6.61
CA ASP A 139 5.91 -9.91 6.44
C ASP A 139 5.79 -8.94 5.24
N GLY A 140 4.56 -8.57 4.86
CA GLY A 140 4.31 -7.70 3.71
C GLY A 140 4.31 -8.41 2.37
N ASP A 141 4.30 -9.74 2.34
CA ASP A 141 4.15 -10.58 1.16
C ASP A 141 2.88 -11.43 1.23
N VAL A 142 2.35 -11.80 0.06
CA VAL A 142 1.30 -12.83 -0.03
C VAL A 142 1.97 -14.18 -0.29
N MET A 143 1.90 -15.05 0.70
CA MET A 143 2.27 -16.46 0.56
C MET A 143 1.09 -17.21 -0.04
N VAL A 144 1.35 -18.01 -1.07
CA VAL A 144 0.34 -18.79 -1.80
C VAL A 144 0.74 -20.26 -1.80
N GLU A 145 0.04 -21.09 -1.05
CA GLU A 145 0.22 -22.54 -1.03
C GLU A 145 -0.52 -23.16 -2.23
N LEU A 146 0.19 -23.89 -3.09
CA LEU A 146 -0.36 -24.52 -4.30
C LEU A 146 -0.56 -26.02 -4.08
N ASP A 147 -1.80 -26.51 -4.17
CA ASP A 147 -2.19 -27.92 -3.99
C ASP A 147 -1.63 -28.57 -2.70
N GLY A 148 -1.50 -27.79 -1.62
CA GLY A 148 -0.91 -28.26 -0.35
C GLY A 148 0.60 -28.51 -0.42
N LYS A 149 1.27 -28.02 -1.48
CA LYS A 149 2.73 -28.08 -1.69
C LYS A 149 3.37 -26.72 -1.42
N SER A 150 4.60 -26.55 -1.88
CA SER A 150 5.44 -25.36 -1.70
C SER A 150 4.68 -24.04 -1.84
N ALA A 151 4.96 -23.10 -0.92
CA ALA A 151 4.38 -21.78 -0.92
C ALA A 151 5.11 -20.87 -1.93
N LEU A 152 4.38 -20.40 -2.94
CA LEU A 152 4.77 -19.30 -3.82
C LEU A 152 4.78 -17.99 -3.00
N ARG A 153 5.88 -17.25 -3.04
CA ARG A 153 5.93 -15.88 -2.51
C ARG A 153 5.50 -14.91 -3.61
N VAL A 154 4.50 -14.08 -3.32
CA VAL A 154 4.07 -12.96 -4.17
C VAL A 154 4.36 -11.67 -3.41
N HIS A 155 5.42 -10.99 -3.82
CA HIS A 155 5.75 -9.67 -3.32
C HIS A 155 4.94 -8.62 -4.07
N VAL A 156 4.24 -7.78 -3.31
CA VAL A 156 3.30 -6.80 -3.88
C VAL A 156 3.95 -5.43 -3.84
N VAL A 157 4.24 -4.89 -5.02
CA VAL A 157 4.84 -3.56 -5.14
C VAL A 157 3.71 -2.55 -5.31
N GLY A 158 3.30 -1.94 -4.20
CA GLY A 158 2.32 -0.87 -4.17
C GLY A 158 2.93 0.51 -4.46
N LEU A 159 2.19 1.36 -5.15
CA LEU A 159 2.43 2.80 -5.22
C LEU A 159 1.10 3.51 -4.89
N GLU A 160 1.08 4.25 -3.79
CA GLU A 160 -0.11 4.97 -3.30
C GLU A 160 -1.34 4.03 -3.21
N ARG A 161 -2.36 4.27 -4.04
CA ARG A 161 -3.68 3.59 -4.01
C ARG A 161 -3.70 2.27 -4.79
N ARG A 162 -2.67 1.97 -5.57
CA ARG A 162 -2.69 0.89 -6.57
C ARG A 162 -1.48 -0.02 -6.44
N ILE A 163 -1.69 -1.28 -6.82
CA ILE A 163 -0.58 -2.20 -7.04
C ILE A 163 0.01 -1.84 -8.38
N ARG A 164 1.31 -1.52 -8.40
CA ARG A 164 2.05 -1.23 -9.63
C ARG A 164 2.40 -2.53 -10.34
N ASN A 165 2.98 -3.47 -9.59
CA ASN A 165 3.38 -4.76 -10.09
C ASN A 165 3.49 -5.79 -8.95
N LEU A 166 3.53 -7.05 -9.34
CA LEU A 166 3.86 -8.16 -8.47
C LEU A 166 5.23 -8.70 -8.87
N SER A 167 5.98 -9.24 -7.93
CA SER A 167 7.04 -10.19 -8.22
C SER A 167 6.73 -11.53 -7.56
N LEU A 168 6.86 -12.61 -8.32
CA LEU A 168 6.47 -13.94 -7.86
C LEU A 168 7.39 -15.04 -8.40
N GLU A 169 7.70 -16.02 -7.56
CA GLU A 169 8.62 -17.12 -7.88
C GLU A 169 7.87 -18.39 -8.29
N LEU A 170 7.65 -18.56 -9.59
CA LEU A 170 6.95 -19.73 -10.11
C LEU A 170 7.83 -20.99 -10.03
N PRO A 171 7.30 -22.16 -9.64
CA PRO A 171 8.10 -23.39 -9.45
C PRO A 171 8.97 -23.81 -10.64
N GLU A 172 8.48 -23.62 -11.88
CA GLU A 172 9.19 -24.04 -13.10
C GLU A 172 9.77 -22.85 -13.89
N ASP A 173 9.31 -21.65 -13.61
CA ASP A 173 9.53 -20.47 -14.45
C ASP A 173 10.44 -19.42 -13.79
N GLY A 174 10.80 -19.64 -12.52
CA GLY A 174 11.61 -18.74 -11.71
C GLY A 174 10.89 -17.44 -11.35
N LEU A 175 11.67 -16.42 -10.98
CA LEU A 175 11.17 -15.09 -10.68
C LEU A 175 10.51 -14.45 -11.91
N ARG A 176 9.28 -13.98 -11.75
CA ARG A 176 8.51 -13.25 -12.76
C ARG A 176 7.94 -11.97 -12.19
N TYR A 177 7.81 -10.99 -13.07
CA TYR A 177 7.19 -9.70 -12.77
C TYR A 177 5.82 -9.67 -13.41
N ALA A 178 4.78 -9.41 -12.63
CA ALA A 178 3.41 -9.43 -13.09
C ALA A 178 2.79 -8.02 -13.09
N TYR A 179 2.10 -7.68 -14.18
CA TYR A 179 1.41 -6.40 -14.36
C TYR A 179 -0.06 -6.67 -14.63
N ARG A 180 -0.95 -5.88 -14.00
CA ARG A 180 -2.38 -6.12 -14.10
C ARG A 180 -2.85 -5.96 -15.54
N CYS A 181 -3.67 -6.89 -16.01
CA CYS A 181 -4.33 -6.77 -17.30
C CYS A 181 -5.69 -6.11 -17.13
N GLY A 182 -6.01 -5.18 -18.03
CA GLY A 182 -7.29 -4.45 -18.01
C GLY A 182 -7.24 -3.26 -17.07
#